data_AF-A0A9W9TEK8-F1
#
_entry.id   AF-A0A9W9TEK8-F1
#
_cell.length_a   1.000
_cell.length_b   1.000
_cell.length_c   1.000
_cell.angle_alpha   90.00
_cell.angle_beta   90.00
_cell.angle_gamma   90.00
#
_symmetry.space_group_name_H-M   'P 1'
#
loop_
_entity.id
_entity.type
_entity.pdbx_description
1 polymer ?
#
loop_
_entity_poly.entity_id
_entity_poly.type
_entity_poly.pdbx_seq_one_letter_code
_entity_poly.pdbx_strand_id
1 'polypeptide(L)'
;MSSDPEKPKIDAPAAPTEAHSETQVEVDTLILDYLTCIAIEKILTFILDQGTETSEELDWAVRPVQGFQRSQFPDPEGGLLTEDVQIKTRILAVADGLRKHTHTEAPDRKALPALGLEFLELCATVVERVSKKRWFDVGALWIYLATKEYQYGDDVSPSEDLLKLCSWVPNDPGLSLRWAQVRWKYVSEPSNPGDIPYRLPILATTSRQTCREFLYDLMATLDAPILIQLERGKLGDLTRAETQDLLNRVFTM
;
A
#
# COMPACT_ATOMS: atom_id res chain seq x y z
N MET A 1 -17.76 -78.12 13.82
CA MET A 1 -17.99 -77.23 12.67
C MET A 1 -18.73 -76.01 13.19
N SER A 2 -18.00 -74.93 13.47
CA SER A 2 -18.58 -73.63 13.79
C SER A 2 -17.78 -72.62 13.00
N SER A 3 -18.37 -72.12 11.92
CA SER A 3 -17.80 -71.15 10.99
C SER A 3 -18.31 -69.77 11.40
N ASP A 4 -17.44 -68.97 12.01
CA ASP A 4 -17.68 -67.55 12.25
C ASP A 4 -17.61 -66.77 10.94
N PRO A 5 -18.55 -65.87 10.64
CA PRO A 5 -18.50 -65.03 9.46
C PRO A 5 -17.58 -63.83 9.69
N GLU A 6 -16.60 -63.71 8.80
CA GLU A 6 -15.63 -62.61 8.72
C GLU A 6 -16.37 -61.29 8.43
N LYS A 7 -16.27 -60.32 9.35
CA LYS A 7 -16.87 -58.99 9.17
C LYS A 7 -16.10 -58.19 8.10
N PRO A 8 -16.80 -57.44 7.23
CA PRO A 8 -16.16 -56.62 6.22
C PRO A 8 -15.41 -55.45 6.88
N LYS A 9 -14.14 -55.30 6.50
CA LYS A 9 -13.28 -54.18 6.86
C LYS A 9 -13.80 -52.95 6.11
N ILE A 10 -14.35 -51.99 6.83
CA ILE A 10 -14.75 -50.69 6.28
C ILE A 10 -13.48 -49.86 6.23
N ASP A 11 -12.98 -49.59 5.03
CA ASP A 11 -11.85 -48.70 4.84
C ASP A 11 -12.25 -47.27 5.27
N ALA A 12 -11.41 -46.67 6.11
CA ALA A 12 -11.58 -45.29 6.55
C ALA A 12 -11.53 -44.35 5.33
N PRO A 13 -12.34 -43.28 5.31
CA PRO A 13 -12.31 -42.30 4.23
C PRO A 13 -10.90 -41.70 4.13
N ALA A 14 -10.38 -41.66 2.89
CA ALA A 14 -9.09 -41.07 2.57
C ALA A 14 -8.99 -39.67 3.17
N ALA A 15 -7.86 -39.39 3.82
CA ALA A 15 -7.53 -38.06 4.33
C ALA A 15 -7.68 -37.03 3.19
N PRO A 16 -8.16 -35.81 3.49
CA PRO A 16 -8.32 -34.77 2.48
C PRO A 16 -6.96 -34.54 1.83
N THR A 17 -6.94 -34.71 0.51
CA THR A 17 -5.74 -34.53 -0.31
C THR A 17 -5.31 -33.09 -0.16
N GLU A 18 -4.08 -32.85 0.30
CA GLU A 18 -3.51 -31.51 0.39
C GLU A 18 -3.71 -30.81 -0.96
N ALA A 19 -4.21 -29.57 -0.93
CA ALA A 19 -4.37 -28.77 -2.14
C ALA A 19 -3.04 -28.70 -2.88
N HIS A 20 -3.08 -28.78 -4.22
CA HIS A 20 -1.88 -28.60 -5.03
C HIS A 20 -1.21 -27.27 -4.67
N SER A 21 0.11 -27.28 -4.48
CA SER A 21 0.88 -26.13 -3.97
C SER A 21 0.67 -24.84 -4.78
N GLU A 22 0.37 -24.97 -6.06
CA GLU A 22 0.03 -23.85 -6.96
C GLU A 22 -1.31 -23.20 -6.59
N THR A 23 -2.34 -24.01 -6.32
CA THR A 23 -3.65 -23.52 -5.86
C THR A 23 -3.55 -22.80 -4.51
N GLN A 24 -2.66 -23.26 -3.63
CA GLN A 24 -2.46 -22.60 -2.33
C GLN A 24 -1.87 -21.19 -2.51
N VAL A 25 -0.88 -21.02 -3.39
CA VAL A 25 -0.27 -19.71 -3.68
C VAL A 25 -1.30 -18.74 -4.28
N GLU A 26 -2.17 -19.22 -5.18
CA GLU A 26 -3.26 -18.41 -5.72
C GLU A 26 -4.21 -17.95 -4.62
N VAL A 27 -4.68 -18.86 -3.77
CA VAL A 27 -5.57 -18.54 -2.65
C VAL A 27 -4.92 -17.54 -1.69
N ASP A 28 -3.65 -17.75 -1.34
CA ASP A 28 -2.92 -16.85 -0.45
C ASP A 28 -2.75 -15.45 -1.09
N THR A 29 -2.53 -15.38 -2.40
CA THR A 29 -2.47 -14.10 -3.12
C THR A 29 -3.81 -13.38 -3.08
N LEU A 30 -4.92 -14.08 -3.26
CA LEU A 30 -6.27 -13.50 -3.16
C LEU A 30 -6.59 -13.00 -1.75
N ILE A 31 -6.18 -13.75 -0.72
CA ILE A 31 -6.33 -13.34 0.68
C ILE A 31 -5.51 -12.08 0.95
N LEU A 32 -4.25 -12.05 0.53
CA LEU A 32 -3.39 -10.90 0.71
C LEU A 32 -3.96 -9.66 0.02
N ASP A 33 -4.42 -9.80 -1.22
CA ASP A 33 -5.03 -8.72 -1.99
C ASP A 33 -6.25 -8.11 -1.27
N TYR A 34 -7.16 -8.98 -0.82
CA TYR A 34 -8.35 -8.60 -0.07
C TYR A 34 -8.00 -7.83 1.21
N LEU A 35 -7.13 -8.40 2.05
CA LEU A 35 -6.73 -7.79 3.32
C LEU A 35 -6.03 -6.44 3.09
N THR A 36 -5.16 -6.37 2.09
CA THR A 36 -4.43 -5.15 1.73
C THR A 36 -5.39 -4.04 1.31
N CYS A 37 -6.36 -4.33 0.45
CA CYS A 37 -7.33 -3.33 0.00
C CYS A 37 -8.20 -2.78 1.14
N ILE A 38 -8.65 -3.65 2.06
CA ILE A 38 -9.42 -3.21 3.23
C ILE A 38 -8.57 -2.32 4.14
N ALA A 39 -7.31 -2.68 4.38
CA ALA A 39 -6.41 -1.88 5.19
C ALA A 39 -6.15 -0.50 4.57
N ILE A 40 -5.94 -0.44 3.25
CA ILE A 40 -5.77 0.82 2.51
C ILE A 40 -7.02 1.69 2.63
N GLU A 41 -8.21 1.13 2.38
CA GLU A 41 -9.47 1.87 2.44
C GLU A 41 -9.69 2.50 3.83
N LYS A 42 -9.47 1.73 4.90
CA LYS A 42 -9.57 2.23 6.28
C LYS A 42 -8.57 3.34 6.56
N ILE A 43 -7.29 3.15 6.23
CA ILE A 43 -6.24 4.15 6.48
C ILE A 43 -6.50 5.44 5.68
N LEU A 44 -6.81 5.33 4.39
CA LEU A 44 -7.04 6.50 3.56
C LEU A 44 -8.31 7.26 3.98
N THR A 45 -9.32 6.58 4.52
CA THR A 45 -10.49 7.23 5.13
C THR A 45 -10.11 7.95 6.42
N PHE A 46 -9.33 7.29 7.28
CA PHE A 46 -8.88 7.87 8.55
C PHE A 46 -8.03 9.13 8.40
N ILE A 47 -7.14 9.18 7.39
CA ILE A 47 -6.27 10.36 7.13
C ILE A 47 -7.09 11.65 6.90
N LEU A 48 -8.34 11.56 6.46
CA LEU A 48 -9.24 12.70 6.31
C LEU A 48 -9.94 13.12 7.60
N ASP A 49 -10.56 12.14 8.26
CA ASP A 49 -11.71 12.45 9.11
C ASP A 49 -11.34 12.74 10.55
N GLN A 50 -10.07 12.59 10.96
CA GLN A 50 -9.74 12.38 12.38
C GLN A 50 -10.78 11.45 13.01
N GLY A 51 -11.12 10.38 12.26
CA GLY A 51 -12.35 9.63 12.47
C GLY A 51 -12.42 9.03 13.88
N THR A 52 -13.58 8.48 14.22
CA THR A 52 -13.76 7.76 15.49
C THR A 52 -12.87 6.54 15.61
N GLU A 53 -12.33 6.03 14.49
CA GLU A 53 -11.42 4.90 14.50
C GLU A 53 -10.13 5.25 15.24
N THR A 54 -9.74 4.41 16.18
CA THR A 54 -8.51 4.63 16.95
C THR A 54 -7.28 4.20 16.14
N SER A 55 -6.12 4.80 16.44
CA SER A 55 -4.85 4.34 15.87
C SER A 55 -4.60 2.84 16.12
N GLU A 56 -5.15 2.28 17.20
CA GLU A 56 -5.07 0.86 17.52
C GLU A 56 -5.92 0.00 16.56
N GLU A 57 -7.14 0.44 16.22
CA GLU A 57 -8.00 -0.26 15.25
C GLU A 57 -7.38 -0.35 13.85
N LEU A 58 -6.65 0.69 13.44
CA LEU A 58 -5.93 0.68 12.18
C LEU A 58 -4.71 -0.25 12.21
N ASP A 59 -4.02 -0.32 13.34
CA ASP A 59 -2.96 -1.32 13.55
C ASP A 59 -3.49 -2.75 13.40
N TRP A 60 -4.73 -3.01 13.86
CA TRP A 60 -5.40 -4.30 13.65
C TRP A 60 -5.72 -4.60 12.19
N ALA A 61 -5.86 -3.60 11.33
CA ALA A 61 -6.01 -3.80 9.88
C ALA A 61 -4.67 -4.07 9.19
N VAL A 62 -3.59 -3.40 9.61
CA VAL A 62 -2.26 -3.48 8.97
C VAL A 62 -1.46 -4.73 9.39
N ARG A 63 -1.47 -5.08 10.68
CA ARG A 63 -0.64 -6.19 11.22
C ARG A 63 -0.94 -7.53 10.56
N PRO A 64 -2.21 -7.92 10.28
CA PRO A 64 -2.50 -9.15 9.55
C PRO A 64 -1.88 -9.17 8.16
N VAL A 65 -1.95 -8.07 7.41
CA VAL A 65 -1.34 -7.97 6.07
C VAL A 65 0.16 -8.20 6.16
N GLN A 66 0.85 -7.49 7.05
CA GLN A 66 2.30 -7.59 7.21
C GLN A 66 2.74 -8.97 7.73
N GLY A 67 1.95 -9.57 8.62
CA GLY A 67 2.21 -10.91 9.14
C GLY A 67 2.04 -11.97 8.06
N PHE A 68 0.93 -11.89 7.33
CA PHE A 68 0.59 -12.81 6.24
C PHE A 68 1.57 -12.71 5.08
N GLN A 69 1.93 -11.49 4.66
CA GLN A 69 2.94 -11.26 3.64
C GLN A 69 4.28 -11.88 4.05
N ARG A 70 4.77 -11.63 5.27
CA ARG A 70 6.04 -12.20 5.74
C ARG A 70 6.03 -13.72 5.86
N SER A 71 4.88 -14.32 6.20
CA SER A 71 4.78 -15.77 6.35
C SER A 71 4.63 -16.50 5.02
N GLN A 72 3.80 -15.99 4.10
CA GLN A 72 3.47 -16.67 2.84
C GLN A 72 4.34 -16.21 1.67
N PHE A 73 4.87 -14.98 1.73
CA PHE A 73 5.65 -14.35 0.67
C PHE A 73 6.94 -13.75 1.24
N PRO A 74 7.87 -14.58 1.77
CA PRO A 74 9.11 -14.09 2.38
C PRO A 74 10.03 -13.39 1.37
N ASP A 75 9.88 -13.69 0.08
CA ASP A 75 10.52 -12.98 -1.02
C ASP A 75 9.44 -12.37 -1.95
N PRO A 76 8.96 -11.16 -1.66
CA PRO A 76 7.94 -10.50 -2.48
C PRO A 76 8.46 -10.07 -3.87
N GLU A 77 9.79 -9.99 -4.05
CA GLU A 77 10.43 -9.68 -5.35
C GLU A 77 10.67 -10.95 -6.18
N GLY A 78 10.63 -12.13 -5.56
CA GLY A 78 10.78 -13.44 -6.20
C GLY A 78 9.69 -13.84 -7.20
N GLY A 79 8.81 -12.90 -7.59
CA GLY A 79 7.83 -13.07 -8.67
C GLY A 79 6.58 -13.87 -8.31
N LEU A 80 6.36 -14.19 -7.04
CA LEU A 80 5.16 -14.93 -6.59
C LEU A 80 3.91 -14.05 -6.52
N LEU A 81 4.08 -12.75 -6.30
CA LEU A 81 2.98 -11.80 -6.26
C LEU A 81 2.76 -11.17 -7.64
N THR A 82 1.50 -10.95 -7.98
CA THR A 82 1.16 -10.17 -9.17
C THR A 82 1.61 -8.72 -9.00
N GLU A 83 1.93 -8.05 -10.11
CA GLU A 83 2.31 -6.62 -10.12
C GLU A 83 1.26 -5.77 -9.37
N ASP A 84 -0.02 -6.07 -9.56
CA ASP A 84 -1.13 -5.36 -8.93
C ASP A 84 -1.10 -5.46 -7.39
N VAL A 85 -0.89 -6.66 -6.84
CA VAL A 85 -0.76 -6.88 -5.39
C VAL A 85 0.52 -6.26 -4.83
N GLN A 86 1.63 -6.32 -5.59
CA GLN A 86 2.87 -5.63 -5.21
C GLN A 86 2.64 -4.11 -5.11
N ILE A 87 1.98 -3.50 -6.10
CA ILE A 87 1.64 -2.07 -6.05
C ILE A 87 0.75 -1.76 -4.84
N LYS A 88 -0.28 -2.56 -4.57
CA LYS A 88 -1.17 -2.38 -3.40
C LYS A 88 -0.41 -2.45 -2.08
N THR A 89 0.46 -3.44 -1.90
CA THR A 89 1.26 -3.55 -0.65
C THR A 89 2.17 -2.34 -0.44
N ARG A 90 2.72 -1.77 -1.52
CA ARG A 90 3.48 -0.51 -1.45
C ARG A 90 2.61 0.71 -1.15
N ILE A 91 1.41 0.80 -1.73
CA ILE A 91 0.42 1.83 -1.36
C ILE A 91 0.09 1.75 0.12
N LEU A 92 -0.13 0.55 0.66
CA LEU A 92 -0.37 0.33 2.08
C LEU A 92 0.81 0.82 2.93
N ALA A 93 2.05 0.51 2.54
CA ALA A 93 3.24 0.96 3.26
C ALA A 93 3.34 2.50 3.31
N VAL A 94 3.10 3.18 2.19
CA VAL A 94 3.08 4.65 2.13
C VAL A 94 1.95 5.22 2.98
N ALA A 95 0.74 4.67 2.86
CA ALA A 95 -0.43 5.14 3.61
C ALA A 95 -0.25 4.97 5.13
N ASP A 96 0.23 3.80 5.56
CA ASP A 96 0.48 3.50 6.97
C ASP A 96 1.61 4.36 7.55
N GLY A 97 2.69 4.59 6.79
CA GLY A 97 3.76 5.50 7.19
C GLY A 97 3.27 6.95 7.33
N LEU A 98 2.42 7.41 6.41
CA LEU A 98 1.83 8.76 6.46
C LEU A 98 0.94 8.94 7.70
N ARG A 99 0.14 7.92 8.02
CA ARG A 99 -0.68 7.85 9.23
C ARG A 99 0.20 7.95 10.49
N LYS A 100 1.21 7.08 10.61
CA LYS A 100 2.10 7.03 11.77
C LYS A 100 2.85 8.35 12.00
N HIS A 101 3.35 8.96 10.93
CA HIS A 101 4.01 10.26 11.00
C HIS A 101 3.08 11.37 11.49
N THR A 102 1.77 11.27 11.19
CA THR A 102 0.78 12.29 11.57
C THR A 102 0.34 12.22 13.04
N HIS A 103 0.21 11.02 13.60
CA HIS A 103 -0.42 10.81 14.90
C HIS A 103 0.55 10.56 16.05
N THR A 104 1.86 10.62 15.80
CA THR A 104 2.85 10.50 16.87
C THR A 104 3.04 11.88 17.52
N GLU A 105 2.90 11.97 18.85
CA GLU A 105 3.10 13.22 19.62
C GLU A 105 4.49 13.85 19.39
N ALA A 106 5.47 13.01 19.06
CA ALA A 106 6.77 13.40 18.53
C ALA A 106 7.00 12.64 17.21
N PRO A 107 6.65 13.21 16.04
CA PRO A 107 6.87 12.58 14.76
C PRO A 107 8.35 12.20 14.63
N ASP A 108 8.62 10.95 14.27
CA ASP A 108 9.97 10.56 13.91
C ASP A 108 10.38 11.35 12.67
N ARG A 109 11.25 12.35 12.86
CA ARG A 109 11.76 13.22 11.80
C ARG A 109 12.54 12.46 10.73
N LYS A 110 12.96 11.23 11.03
CA LYS A 110 13.62 10.34 10.07
C LYS A 110 12.63 9.56 9.21
N ALA A 111 11.36 9.46 9.62
CA ALA A 111 10.34 8.72 8.88
C ALA A 111 9.93 9.41 7.58
N LEU A 112 9.86 10.75 7.54
CA LEU A 112 9.41 11.48 6.36
C LEU A 112 10.37 11.32 5.16
N PRO A 113 11.70 11.39 5.32
CA PRO A 113 12.64 11.04 4.25
C PRO A 113 12.43 9.63 3.67
N ALA A 114 12.36 8.62 4.53
CA ALA A 114 12.18 7.23 4.12
C ALA A 114 10.84 7.02 3.40
N LEU A 115 9.77 7.62 3.92
CA LEU A 115 8.46 7.58 3.29
C LEU A 115 8.48 8.25 1.92
N GLY A 116 9.21 9.37 1.78
CA GLY A 116 9.33 10.09 0.52
C GLY A 116 10.04 9.30 -0.56
N LEU A 117 11.06 8.52 -0.17
CA LEU A 117 11.71 7.57 -1.07
C LEU A 117 10.73 6.50 -1.52
N GLU A 118 10.04 5.85 -0.59
CA GLU A 118 9.04 4.82 -0.92
C GLU A 118 7.96 5.35 -1.87
N PHE A 119 7.46 6.57 -1.61
CA PHE A 119 6.49 7.23 -2.48
C PHE A 119 7.05 7.48 -3.90
N LEU A 120 8.26 8.03 -4.01
CA LEU A 120 8.87 8.32 -5.32
C LEU A 120 9.16 7.05 -6.12
N GLU A 121 9.63 6.01 -5.45
CA GLU A 121 9.87 4.70 -6.07
C GLU A 121 8.56 4.04 -6.51
N LEU A 122 7.50 4.11 -5.70
CA LEU A 122 6.16 3.66 -6.10
C LEU A 122 5.72 4.37 -7.37
N CYS A 123 5.81 5.70 -7.40
CA CYS A 123 5.40 6.51 -8.54
C CYS A 123 6.21 6.23 -9.81
N ALA A 124 7.50 5.92 -9.67
CA ALA A 124 8.35 5.52 -10.79
C ALA A 124 7.91 4.16 -11.37
N THR A 125 7.48 3.23 -10.52
CA THR A 125 6.94 1.93 -10.96
C THR A 125 5.60 2.09 -11.68
N VAL A 126 4.71 2.96 -11.20
CA VAL A 126 3.34 3.12 -11.74
C VAL A 126 3.20 4.29 -12.70
N VAL A 127 4.29 4.76 -13.30
CA VAL A 127 4.35 6.05 -14.00
C VAL A 127 3.36 6.19 -15.17
N GLU A 128 2.98 5.09 -15.80
CA GLU A 128 2.00 5.06 -16.89
C GLU A 128 0.55 5.00 -16.40
N ARG A 129 0.32 4.69 -15.11
CA ARG A 129 -1.00 4.67 -14.47
C ARG A 129 -1.35 6.00 -13.79
N VAL A 130 -0.38 6.89 -13.58
CA VAL A 130 -0.57 8.12 -12.77
C VAL A 130 -0.19 9.40 -13.51
N SER A 131 -0.73 10.53 -13.04
CA SER A 131 -0.38 11.84 -13.57
C SER A 131 1.07 12.23 -13.24
N LYS A 132 1.93 12.27 -14.27
CA LYS A 132 3.33 12.72 -14.21
C LYS A 132 3.50 14.08 -13.51
N LYS A 133 2.56 14.99 -13.69
CA LYS A 133 2.58 16.30 -13.03
C LYS A 133 2.39 16.16 -11.52
N ARG A 134 1.40 15.38 -11.12
CA ARG A 134 0.91 15.34 -9.73
C ARG A 134 1.92 14.68 -8.80
N TRP A 135 2.48 13.54 -9.17
CA TRP A 135 3.43 12.87 -8.28
C TRP A 135 4.76 13.62 -8.18
N PHE A 136 5.17 14.35 -9.23
CA PHE A 136 6.30 15.29 -9.12
C PHE A 136 6.01 16.43 -8.13
N ASP A 137 4.82 17.03 -8.17
CA ASP A 137 4.46 18.09 -7.23
C ASP A 137 4.41 17.56 -5.78
N VAL A 138 3.85 16.37 -5.55
CA VAL A 138 3.82 15.71 -4.22
C VAL A 138 5.23 15.39 -3.73
N GLY A 139 6.04 14.74 -4.56
CA GLY A 139 7.41 14.36 -4.21
C GLY A 139 8.31 15.55 -3.92
N ALA A 140 8.21 16.61 -4.72
CA ALA A 140 8.97 17.85 -4.49
C ALA A 140 8.56 18.54 -3.18
N LEU A 141 7.26 18.56 -2.87
CA LEU A 141 6.76 19.07 -1.60
C LEU A 141 7.28 18.26 -0.41
N TRP A 142 7.37 16.94 -0.54
CA TRP A 142 7.93 16.07 0.51
C TRP A 142 9.42 16.29 0.74
N ILE A 143 10.22 16.44 -0.33
CA ILE A 143 11.63 16.85 -0.22
C ILE A 143 11.75 18.18 0.52
N TYR A 144 10.92 19.16 0.14
CA TYR A 144 10.90 20.46 0.79
C TYR A 144 10.59 20.33 2.29
N LEU A 145 9.51 19.62 2.65
CA LEU A 145 9.11 19.39 4.04
C LEU A 145 10.20 18.68 4.84
N ALA A 146 10.71 17.56 4.34
CA ALA A 146 11.77 16.79 5.02
C ALA A 146 13.04 17.62 5.23
N THR A 147 13.41 18.45 4.25
CA THR A 147 14.55 19.37 4.38
C THR A 147 14.30 20.43 5.45
N LYS A 148 13.08 20.96 5.54
CA LYS A 148 12.73 22.00 6.52
C LYS A 148 12.57 21.42 7.93
N GLU A 149 11.94 20.26 8.09
CA GLU A 149 11.88 19.57 9.39
C GLU A 149 13.27 19.28 9.94
N TYR A 150 14.21 18.90 9.06
CA TYR A 150 15.60 18.73 9.41
C TYR A 150 16.29 20.07 9.77
N GLN A 151 16.16 21.12 8.94
CA GLN A 151 16.80 22.42 9.18
C GLN A 151 16.34 23.12 10.45
N TYR A 152 15.07 22.95 10.83
CA TYR A 152 14.50 23.53 12.06
C TYR A 152 14.52 22.55 13.24
N GLY A 153 15.05 21.34 13.03
CA GLY A 153 15.26 20.37 14.09
C GLY A 153 16.59 20.58 14.83
N ASP A 154 16.76 19.88 15.95
CA ASP A 154 18.00 19.88 16.74
C ASP A 154 19.07 18.92 16.17
N ASP A 155 18.84 18.36 14.98
CA ASP A 155 19.70 17.33 14.41
C ASP A 155 20.98 17.93 13.80
N VAL A 156 22.13 17.43 14.25
CA VAL A 156 23.46 17.96 13.89
C VAL A 156 23.88 17.60 12.46
N SER A 157 23.37 16.51 11.89
CA SER A 157 23.71 16.05 10.53
C SER A 157 22.53 15.42 9.77
N PRO A 158 22.40 15.66 8.44
CA PRO A 158 21.33 15.05 7.62
C PRO A 158 21.34 13.53 7.71
N SER A 159 20.16 12.91 7.78
CA SER A 159 20.05 11.45 7.70
C SER A 159 20.43 10.95 6.30
N GLU A 160 20.90 9.70 6.21
CA GLU A 160 21.19 9.06 4.93
C GLU A 160 19.97 9.05 4.00
N ASP A 161 18.79 8.78 4.55
CA ASP A 161 17.53 8.79 3.79
C ASP A 161 17.18 10.20 3.29
N LEU A 162 17.47 11.26 4.04
CA LEU A 162 17.27 12.63 3.56
C LEU A 162 18.21 12.95 2.40
N LEU A 163 19.46 12.51 2.47
CA LEU A 163 20.42 12.68 1.38
C LEU A 163 20.01 11.88 0.13
N LYS A 164 19.54 10.64 0.30
CA LYS A 164 18.98 9.82 -0.77
C LYS A 164 17.75 10.48 -1.39
N LEU A 165 16.80 10.92 -0.57
CA LEU A 165 15.59 11.60 -1.03
C LEU A 165 15.93 12.88 -1.81
N CYS A 166 16.90 13.65 -1.31
CA CYS A 166 17.40 14.85 -1.99
C CYS A 166 18.28 14.56 -3.22
N SER A 167 18.75 13.33 -3.44
CA SER A 167 19.51 12.98 -4.64
C SER A 167 18.70 12.14 -5.62
N TRP A 168 17.48 11.75 -5.23
CA TRP A 168 16.61 10.92 -6.04
C TRP A 168 16.29 11.58 -7.38
N VAL A 169 16.39 10.77 -8.43
CA VAL A 169 16.06 11.11 -9.81
C VAL A 169 15.41 9.90 -10.49
N PRO A 170 14.41 10.10 -11.35
CA PRO A 170 13.84 9.00 -12.11
C PRO A 170 14.85 8.51 -13.17
N ASN A 171 14.84 7.20 -13.45
CA ASN A 171 15.74 6.58 -14.42
C ASN A 171 15.48 7.02 -15.86
N ASP A 172 14.25 7.43 -16.18
CA ASP A 172 13.91 7.94 -17.51
C ASP A 172 14.48 9.37 -17.71
N PRO A 173 15.28 9.62 -18.77
CA PRO A 173 15.90 10.92 -19.00
C PRO A 173 14.89 12.07 -19.20
N GLY A 174 13.75 11.80 -19.83
CA GLY A 174 12.70 12.79 -20.06
C GLY A 174 12.00 13.20 -18.76
N LEU A 175 11.73 12.21 -17.90
CA LEU A 175 11.23 12.44 -16.55
C LEU A 175 12.25 13.17 -15.68
N SER A 176 13.54 12.84 -15.81
CA SER A 176 14.61 13.44 -15.01
C SER A 176 14.73 14.94 -15.24
N LEU A 177 14.66 15.39 -16.51
CA LEU A 177 14.69 16.82 -16.83
C LEU A 177 13.49 17.56 -16.22
N ARG A 178 12.28 16.99 -16.34
CA ARG A 178 11.07 17.60 -15.80
C ARG A 178 11.07 17.58 -14.27
N TRP A 179 11.56 16.52 -13.65
CA TRP A 179 11.74 16.41 -12.22
C TRP A 179 12.66 17.50 -11.69
N ALA A 180 13.81 17.74 -12.34
CA ALA A 180 14.72 18.81 -11.97
C ALA A 180 14.05 20.20 -11.99
N GLN A 181 13.21 20.48 -13.00
CA GLN A 181 12.45 21.73 -13.09
C GLN A 181 11.44 21.90 -11.95
N VAL A 182 10.64 20.86 -11.66
CA VAL A 182 9.65 20.90 -10.57
C VAL A 182 10.37 21.05 -9.24
N ARG A 183 11.40 20.25 -8.99
CA ARG A 183 12.19 20.32 -7.76
C ARG A 183 12.80 21.71 -7.56
N TRP A 184 13.38 22.29 -8.62
CA TRP A 184 13.93 23.64 -8.55
C TRP A 184 12.90 24.67 -8.13
N LYS A 185 11.67 24.59 -8.65
CA LYS A 185 10.57 25.50 -8.26
C LYS A 185 10.30 25.48 -6.75
N TYR A 186 10.27 24.31 -6.13
CA TYR A 186 10.01 24.18 -4.69
C TYR A 186 11.21 24.59 -3.82
N VAL A 187 12.44 24.31 -4.28
CA VAL A 187 13.67 24.68 -3.54
C VAL A 187 13.97 26.18 -3.64
N SER A 188 13.66 26.79 -4.77
CA SER A 188 13.95 28.20 -5.06
C SER A 188 12.88 29.17 -4.55
N GLU A 189 11.74 28.69 -4.05
CA GLU A 189 10.68 29.56 -3.54
C GLU A 189 11.19 30.34 -2.32
N PRO A 190 11.39 31.67 -2.43
CA PRO A 190 11.97 32.45 -1.36
C PRO A 190 10.97 32.51 -0.21
N SER A 191 11.24 31.76 0.83
CA SER A 191 10.50 31.85 2.09
C SER A 191 11.27 32.75 3.03
N ASN A 192 10.63 33.81 3.54
CA ASN A 192 11.18 34.55 4.67
C ASN A 192 11.43 33.56 5.81
N PRO A 193 12.64 33.51 6.40
CA PRO A 193 12.95 32.54 7.45
C PRO A 193 11.99 32.56 8.64
N GLY A 194 11.39 33.72 8.93
CA GLY A 194 10.39 33.90 9.99
C GLY A 194 9.00 33.32 9.67
N ASP A 195 8.66 33.11 8.40
CA ASP A 195 7.34 32.60 7.99
C ASP A 195 7.32 31.06 7.97
N ILE A 196 8.48 30.41 7.91
CA ILE A 196 8.59 28.96 7.72
C ILE A 196 7.95 28.17 8.88
N PRO A 197 8.20 28.48 10.17
CA PRO A 197 7.58 27.75 11.28
C PRO A 197 6.03 27.76 11.21
N TYR A 198 5.43 28.84 10.70
CA TYR A 198 3.98 28.96 10.55
C TYR A 198 3.46 28.25 9.29
N ARG A 199 4.25 28.21 8.21
CA ARG A 199 3.85 27.55 6.95
C ARG A 199 4.01 26.03 7.02
N LEU A 200 4.94 25.49 7.81
CA LEU A 200 5.22 24.05 7.85
C LEU A 200 3.99 23.20 8.22
N PRO A 201 3.19 23.51 9.25
CA PRO A 201 1.99 22.74 9.55
C PRO A 201 0.95 22.75 8.42
N ILE A 202 0.81 23.88 7.74
CA ILE A 202 -0.10 24.02 6.59
C ILE A 202 0.39 23.17 5.44
N LEU A 203 1.67 23.28 5.08
CA LEU A 203 2.29 22.51 4.00
C LEU A 203 2.26 21.00 4.29
N ALA A 204 2.49 20.58 5.54
CA ALA A 204 2.37 19.19 5.96
C ALA A 204 0.92 18.69 5.83
N THR A 205 -0.07 19.52 6.18
CA THR A 205 -1.49 19.15 5.98
C THR A 205 -1.84 19.04 4.50
N THR A 206 -1.39 20.00 3.68
CA THR A 206 -1.58 19.96 2.22
C THR A 206 -0.87 18.77 1.57
N SER A 207 0.35 18.45 1.99
CA SER A 207 1.11 17.32 1.43
C SER A 207 0.43 15.99 1.74
N ARG A 208 -0.09 15.82 2.96
CA ARG A 208 -0.86 14.65 3.37
C ARG A 208 -2.12 14.49 2.54
N GLN A 209 -2.91 15.56 2.43
CA GLN A 209 -4.13 15.55 1.62
C GLN A 209 -3.82 15.17 0.17
N THR A 210 -2.82 15.81 -0.43
CA THR A 210 -2.48 15.59 -1.83
C THR A 210 -1.95 14.17 -2.05
N CYS A 211 -1.15 13.64 -1.12
CA CYS A 211 -0.68 12.25 -1.16
C CYS A 211 -1.85 11.27 -1.02
N ARG A 212 -2.77 11.49 -0.08
CA ARG A 212 -3.96 10.65 0.11
C ARG A 212 -4.81 10.58 -1.16
N GLU A 213 -5.15 11.72 -1.75
CA GLU A 213 -5.92 11.76 -2.99
C GLU A 213 -5.17 11.10 -4.15
N PHE A 214 -3.84 11.22 -4.18
CA PHE A 214 -3.02 10.52 -5.17
C PHE A 214 -3.10 9.00 -4.99
N LEU A 215 -2.98 8.49 -3.75
CA LEU A 215 -3.07 7.06 -3.46
C LEU A 215 -4.46 6.50 -3.76
N TYR A 216 -5.53 7.27 -3.50
CA TYR A 216 -6.89 6.90 -3.92
C TYR A 216 -7.02 6.76 -5.43
N ASP A 217 -6.54 7.76 -6.18
CA ASP A 217 -6.63 7.72 -7.64
C ASP A 217 -5.78 6.58 -8.21
N LEU A 218 -4.62 6.30 -7.63
CA LEU A 218 -3.81 5.15 -8.01
C LEU A 218 -4.56 3.84 -7.74
N MET A 219 -5.14 3.66 -6.54
CA MET A 219 -5.94 2.47 -6.22
C MET A 219 -7.10 2.26 -7.20
N ALA A 220 -7.71 3.34 -7.71
CA ALA A 220 -8.78 3.26 -8.69
C ALA A 220 -8.33 2.77 -10.08
N THR A 221 -7.03 2.73 -10.35
CA THR A 221 -6.45 2.16 -11.59
C THR A 221 -6.06 0.69 -11.46
N LEU A 222 -6.17 0.12 -10.26
CA LEU A 222 -5.81 -1.26 -9.95
C LEU A 222 -7.05 -2.15 -9.96
N ASP A 223 -6.83 -3.45 -10.15
CA ASP A 223 -7.94 -4.40 -10.20
C ASP A 223 -8.60 -4.51 -8.81
N ALA A 224 -9.93 -4.57 -8.77
CA ALA A 224 -10.62 -4.81 -7.50
C ALA A 224 -10.33 -6.24 -7.01
N PRO A 225 -10.15 -6.51 -5.69
CA PRO A 225 -9.91 -7.86 -5.22
C PRO A 225 -11.07 -8.80 -5.55
N ILE A 226 -10.75 -9.99 -6.07
CA ILE A 226 -11.75 -11.00 -6.44
C ILE A 226 -12.67 -11.33 -5.26
N LEU A 227 -12.13 -11.43 -4.04
CA LEU A 227 -12.94 -11.74 -2.86
C LEU A 227 -13.96 -10.62 -2.53
N ILE A 228 -13.60 -9.34 -2.73
CA ILE A 228 -14.54 -8.21 -2.60
C ILE A 228 -15.61 -8.26 -3.70
N GLN A 229 -15.19 -8.58 -4.93
CA GLN A 229 -16.11 -8.73 -6.06
C GLN A 229 -17.14 -9.84 -5.80
N LEU A 230 -16.71 -10.98 -5.25
CA LEU A 230 -17.57 -12.10 -4.87
C LEU A 230 -18.54 -11.73 -3.75
N GLU A 231 -18.07 -11.05 -2.69
CA GLU A 231 -18.92 -10.56 -1.60
C GLU A 231 -20.04 -9.63 -2.12
N ARG A 232 -19.70 -8.78 -3.09
CA ARG A 232 -20.65 -7.87 -3.76
C ARG A 232 -21.51 -8.55 -4.83
N GLY A 233 -21.25 -9.82 -5.13
CA GLY A 233 -21.91 -10.58 -6.17
C GLY A 233 -21.68 -9.99 -7.57
N LYS A 234 -20.49 -9.48 -7.87
CA LYS A 234 -20.15 -8.92 -9.18
C LYS A 234 -18.72 -9.31 -9.57
N LEU A 235 -18.56 -10.54 -10.03
CA LEU A 235 -17.26 -11.06 -10.46
C LEU A 235 -16.92 -10.59 -11.88
N GLY A 236 -15.91 -9.73 -12.02
CA GLY A 236 -15.53 -9.08 -13.26
C GLY A 236 -16.69 -8.28 -13.85
N ASP A 237 -17.01 -8.57 -15.12
CA ASP A 237 -18.12 -7.94 -15.84
C ASP A 237 -19.47 -8.68 -15.66
N LEU A 238 -19.50 -9.75 -14.86
CA LEU A 238 -20.73 -10.51 -14.63
C LEU A 238 -21.72 -9.71 -13.78
N THR A 239 -23.01 -9.85 -14.12
CA THR A 239 -24.09 -9.38 -13.26
C THR A 239 -24.21 -10.24 -12.00
N ARG A 240 -25.01 -9.77 -11.03
CA ARG A 240 -25.28 -10.52 -9.80
C ARG A 240 -25.96 -11.86 -10.02
N ALA A 241 -26.87 -11.94 -10.98
CA ALA A 241 -27.52 -13.19 -11.33
C ALA A 241 -26.53 -14.19 -11.94
N GLU A 242 -25.67 -13.72 -12.85
CA GLU A 242 -24.65 -14.56 -13.50
C GLU A 242 -23.57 -15.01 -12.51
N THR A 243 -23.15 -14.12 -11.59
CA THR A 243 -22.21 -14.48 -10.52
C THR A 243 -22.81 -15.54 -9.60
N GLN A 244 -24.09 -15.42 -9.23
CA GLN A 244 -24.76 -16.42 -8.39
C GLN A 244 -24.95 -17.76 -9.12
N ASP A 245 -25.27 -17.75 -10.41
CA ASP A 245 -25.36 -18.96 -11.23
C ASP A 245 -24.01 -19.69 -11.29
N LEU A 246 -22.93 -18.94 -11.52
CA LEU A 246 -21.57 -19.48 -11.53
C LEU A 246 -21.19 -20.10 -10.18
N LEU A 247 -21.45 -19.39 -9.07
CA LEU A 247 -21.20 -19.91 -7.72
C LEU A 247 -21.98 -21.20 -7.47
N ASN A 248 -23.28 -21.22 -7.81
CA ASN A 248 -24.11 -22.42 -7.65
C ASN A 248 -23.53 -23.60 -8.42
N ARG A 249 -23.03 -23.40 -9.64
CA ARG A 249 -22.43 -24.47 -10.46
C ARG A 249 -21.12 -25.00 -9.88
N VAL A 250 -20.29 -24.14 -9.29
CA VAL A 250 -19.01 -24.53 -8.69
C VAL A 250 -19.20 -25.23 -7.34
N PHE A 251 -20.17 -24.79 -6.53
CA PHE A 251 -20.41 -25.32 -5.18
C PHE A 251 -21.45 -26.45 -5.11
N THR A 252 -22.03 -26.89 -6.23
CA THR A 252 -22.90 -28.09 -6.30
C THR A 252 -22.24 -29.31 -6.93
N MET A 253 -20.95 -29.22 -7.29
CA MET A 253 -20.10 -30.39 -7.57
C MET A 253 -19.46 -30.90 -6.28
#